data_AF-A0A2A2EBT3-F1
#
_entry.id   AF-A0A2A2EBT3-F1
#
_cell.length_a   1.000
_cell.length_b   1.000
_cell.length_c   1.000
_cell.angle_alpha   90.00
_cell.angle_beta   90.00
_cell.angle_gamma   90.00
#
_symmetry.space_group_name_H-M   'P 1'
#
loop_
_entity.id
_entity.type
_entity.pdbx_description
1 polymer ?
#
loop_
_entity_poly.entity_id
_entity_poly.type
_entity_poly.pdbx_seq_one_letter_code
_entity_poly.pdbx_strand_id
1 'polypeptide(L)' 'QLALPEELKPIAAKLMAYALGQSPSPGLTEREESLLYTRYIHQSAHWNAAVGRNGSGLDTVFVNRPADNHQRVISPNE' A
#
# COMPACT_ATOMS: atom_id res chain seq x y z
N GLN A 1 21.33 -7.24 6.11
CA GLN A 1 21.19 -5.94 6.79
C GLN A 1 20.02 -5.22 6.15
N LEU A 2 19.05 -4.73 6.93
CA LEU A 2 17.92 -3.96 6.38
C LEU A 2 18.36 -2.50 6.27
N ALA A 3 18.43 -1.98 5.05
CA ALA A 3 18.81 -0.60 4.78
C ALA A 3 17.85 0.02 3.77
N LEU A 4 17.49 1.28 3.99
CA LEU A 4 16.72 2.05 3.02
C LEU A 4 17.62 2.46 1.85
N PRO A 5 17.17 2.31 0.59
CA PRO A 5 17.76 2.98 -0.55
C PRO A 5 17.94 4.48 -0.29
N GLU A 6 19.03 5.09 -0.77
CA GLU A 6 19.34 6.51 -0.53
C GLU A 6 18.19 7.44 -0.91
N GLU A 7 17.53 7.16 -2.03
CA GLU A 7 16.39 7.93 -2.53
C GLU A 7 15.15 7.90 -1.61
N LEU A 8 15.04 6.89 -0.73
CA LEU A 8 13.94 6.77 0.22
C LEU A 8 14.24 7.39 1.58
N LYS A 9 15.51 7.67 1.91
CA LYS A 9 15.87 8.31 3.20
C LYS A 9 15.15 9.64 3.45
N PRO A 10 15.10 10.60 2.50
CA PRO A 10 14.39 11.86 2.74
C PRO A 10 12.88 11.66 2.90
N ILE A 11 12.28 10.75 2.12
CA ILE A 11 10.86 10.40 2.21
C ILE A 11 10.54 9.80 3.58
N ALA A 12 11.37 8.86 4.06
CA ALA A 12 11.21 8.24 5.37
C ALA A 12 11.26 9.28 6.49
N ALA A 13 12.20 10.23 6.45
CA ALA A 13 12.29 11.29 7.45
C ALA A 13 11.02 12.15 7.49
N LYS A 14 10.47 12.52 6.34
CA LYS A 14 9.22 13.30 6.23
C LYS A 14 8.02 12.54 6.79
N LEU A 15 7.87 11.28 6.40
CA LEU A 15 6.78 10.42 6.89
C LEU A 15 6.87 10.18 8.40
N MET A 16 8.09 10.02 8.94
CA MET A 16 8.31 9.92 10.39
C MET A 16 7.93 11.20 11.12
N ALA A 17 8.36 12.37 10.62
CA ALA A 17 8.00 13.65 11.22
C ALA A 17 6.48 13.86 11.24
N TYR A 18 5.78 13.50 10.16
CA TYR A 18 4.31 13.53 10.12
C TYR A 18 3.68 12.58 11.14
N ALA A 19 4.11 11.31 11.18
CA ALA A 19 3.57 10.31 12.09
C ALA A 19 3.80 10.66 13.58
N LEU A 20 4.89 11.36 13.88
CA LEU A 20 5.21 11.85 15.23
C LEU A 20 4.56 13.21 15.55
N GLY A 21 3.73 13.78 14.67
CA GLY A 21 3.06 15.06 14.88
C GLY A 21 3.99 16.28 14.81
N GLN A 22 5.22 16.11 14.32
CA GLN A 22 6.21 17.20 14.15
C GLN A 22 5.95 18.01 12.87
N SER A 23 5.12 17.48 11.97
CA SER A 23 4.63 18.14 10.77
C SER A 23 3.12 17.94 10.66
N PRO A 24 2.35 18.97 10.23
CA PRO A 24 0.91 18.84 10.01
C PRO A 24 0.55 17.97 8.80
N SER A 25 1.51 17.68 7.91
CA SER A 25 1.30 16.86 6.72
C SER A 25 2.54 16.01 6.36
N PRO A 26 2.37 14.97 5.52
CA PRO A 26 3.50 14.17 5.00
C PRO A 26 4.57 14.96 4.24
N GLY A 27 4.24 16.13 3.68
CA GLY A 27 5.21 17.01 3.00
C GLY A 27 5.95 16.38 1.81
N LEU A 28 5.37 15.35 1.18
CA LEU A 28 5.95 14.73 -0.01
C LEU A 28 5.74 15.64 -1.22
N THR A 29 6.76 15.71 -2.08
CA THR A 29 6.67 16.34 -3.40
C THR A 29 6.03 15.36 -4.39
N GLU A 30 5.44 15.88 -5.47
CA GLU A 30 4.89 15.05 -6.55
C GLU A 30 5.89 14.03 -7.10
N ARG A 31 7.17 14.39 -7.15
CA ARG A 31 8.25 13.50 -7.59
C ARG A 31 8.50 12.35 -6.61
N GLU A 32 8.46 12.62 -5.31
CA GLU A 32 8.60 11.60 -4.27
C GLU A 32 7.39 10.66 -4.25
N GLU A 33 6.18 11.19 -4.42
CA GLU A 33 4.98 10.37 -4.55
C GLU A 33 5.03 9.48 -5.79
N SER A 34 5.41 10.04 -6.94
CA SER A 34 5.59 9.27 -8.18
C SER A 34 6.62 8.16 -8.02
N LEU A 35 7.75 8.42 -7.35
CA LEU A 35 8.76 7.40 -7.04
C LEU A 35 8.17 6.26 -6.19
N LEU A 36 7.39 6.59 -5.16
CA LEU A 36 6.74 5.58 -4.32
C LEU A 36 5.76 4.74 -5.12
N TYR A 37 4.85 5.35 -5.88
CA TYR A 37 3.84 4.64 -6.66
C TYR A 37 4.43 3.74 -7.75
N THR A 38 5.49 4.19 -8.41
CA THR A 38 6.05 3.47 -9.55
C THR A 38 7.01 2.35 -9.15
N ARG A 39 7.66 2.45 -7.98
CA ARG A 39 8.75 1.52 -7.61
C ARG A 39 8.60 0.80 -6.28
N TYR A 40 7.87 1.36 -5.34
CA TYR A 40 7.89 0.89 -3.95
C TYR A 40 6.53 0.51 -3.38
N ILE A 41 5.42 1.01 -3.95
CA ILE A 41 4.06 0.63 -3.55
C ILE A 41 3.58 -0.50 -4.46
N HIS A 42 3.28 -1.66 -3.85
CA HIS A 42 2.76 -2.80 -4.58
C HIS A 42 1.26 -2.67 -4.84
N GLN A 43 0.83 -2.96 -6.07
CA GLN A 43 -0.58 -3.09 -6.42
C GLN A 43 -1.12 -4.43 -5.90
N SER A 44 -1.64 -4.41 -4.66
CA SER A 44 -2.15 -5.61 -3.99
C SER A 44 -3.51 -6.08 -4.53
N ALA A 45 -4.33 -5.16 -5.04
CA ALA A 45 -5.65 -5.48 -5.59
C ALA A 45 -5.55 -5.93 -7.06
N HIS A 46 -5.99 -7.16 -7.34
CA HIS A 46 -5.93 -7.78 -8.67
C HIS A 46 -6.94 -8.93 -8.84
N TRP A 47 -7.24 -9.30 -10.08
CA TRP A 47 -8.17 -10.38 -10.44
C TRP A 47 -7.51 -11.76 -10.64
N ASN A 48 -6.32 -12.00 -10.09
CA ASN A 48 -5.72 -13.33 -10.17
C ASN A 48 -6.51 -14.35 -9.34
N ALA A 49 -6.84 -15.49 -9.95
CA ALA A 49 -7.53 -16.60 -9.30
C ALA A 49 -6.59 -17.41 -8.40
N ALA A 50 -7.03 -17.69 -7.19
CA ALA A 50 -6.39 -18.60 -6.25
C ALA A 50 -6.91 -20.04 -6.45
N VAL A 51 -6.64 -20.64 -7.60
CA VAL A 51 -7.05 -22.01 -7.94
C VAL A 51 -6.23 -23.00 -7.12
N GLY A 52 -6.88 -23.95 -6.44
CA GLY A 52 -6.24 -25.06 -5.72
C GLY A 52 -5.38 -24.68 -4.51
N ARG A 53 -5.37 -23.40 -4.09
CA ARG A 53 -4.52 -22.88 -3.01
C ARG A 53 -5.19 -22.74 -1.65
N ASN A 54 -6.50 -22.99 -1.57
CA ASN A 54 -7.30 -22.49 -0.44
C ASN A 54 -7.76 -23.57 0.54
N GLY A 55 -7.40 -24.85 0.33
CA GLY A 55 -7.82 -25.97 1.19
C GLY A 55 -9.34 -26.20 1.28
N SER A 56 -10.15 -25.31 0.72
CA SER A 56 -11.61 -25.42 0.58
C SER A 56 -11.94 -26.05 -0.78
N GLY A 57 -13.04 -26.81 -0.85
CA GLY A 57 -13.56 -27.41 -2.08
C GLY A 57 -14.14 -26.40 -3.08
N LEU A 58 -13.66 -25.17 -3.10
CA LEU A 58 -14.01 -24.14 -4.06
C LEU A 58 -13.01 -24.18 -5.22
N ASP A 59 -13.52 -24.34 -6.44
CA ASP A 59 -12.68 -24.48 -7.64
C ASP A 59 -11.95 -23.18 -8.02
N THR A 60 -12.48 -21.99 -7.66
CA THR A 60 -11.87 -20.69 -7.98
C THR A 60 -12.31 -19.60 -7.00
N VAL A 61 -11.35 -18.82 -6.48
CA VAL A 61 -11.59 -17.64 -5.61
C VAL A 61 -10.66 -16.50 -6.01
N PHE A 62 -11.15 -15.25 -5.97
CA PHE A 62 -10.35 -14.04 -6.21
C PHE A 62 -10.08 -13.30 -4.90
N VAL A 63 -9.14 -13.82 -4.11
CA VAL A 63 -8.85 -13.34 -2.73
C VAL A 63 -8.47 -11.85 -2.72
N ASN A 64 -7.77 -11.38 -3.74
CA ASN A 64 -7.28 -10.01 -3.85
C ASN A 64 -8.15 -9.14 -4.77
N ARG A 65 -9.39 -9.55 -5.09
CA ARG A 65 -10.24 -8.74 -5.99
C ARG A 65 -10.37 -7.31 -5.43
N PRO A 66 -10.29 -6.27 -6.27
CA PRO A 66 -10.59 -4.92 -5.84
C PRO A 66 -12.00 -4.82 -5.24
N ALA A 67 -12.16 -3.93 -4.26
CA ALA A 67 -13.47 -3.51 -3.80
C ALA A 67 -14.16 -2.65 -4.87
N ASP A 68 -15.48 -2.45 -4.71
CA ASP A 68 -16.28 -1.69 -5.65
C ASP A 68 -15.72 -0.27 -5.82
N ASN A 69 -15.77 0.24 -7.06
CA ASN A 69 -15.19 1.52 -7.46
C ASN A 69 -13.69 1.68 -7.15
N HIS A 70 -12.95 0.59 -6.90
CA HIS A 70 -11.53 0.59 -6.49
C HIS A 70 -11.27 1.33 -5.17
N GLN A 71 -12.29 1.43 -4.31
CA GLN A 71 -12.20 2.13 -3.03
C GLN A 71 -12.22 1.15 -1.86
N ARG A 72 -11.27 1.30 -0.94
CA ARG A 72 -11.23 0.50 0.28
C ARG A 72 -12.46 0.83 1.14
N VAL A 73 -13.19 -0.20 1.57
CA VAL A 73 -14.27 -0.05 2.55
C VAL A 73 -13.68 0.39 3.90
N ILE A 74 -14.23 1.47 4.46
CA ILE A 74 -13.86 2.00 5.78
C ILE A 74 -15.03 1.73 6.72
N SER A 75 -14.80 0.93 7.76
CA SER A 75 -15.74 0.74 8.86
C SER A 75 -15.46 1.79 9.94
N PRO A 76 -16.47 2.53 10.42
CA PRO A 76 -16.29 3.49 11.49
C PRO A 76 -15.88 2.78 12.80
N ASN A 77 -15.12 3.49 13.63
CA ASN A 77 -14.91 3.07 15.02
C ASN A 77 -16.12 3.60 15.80
N GLU A 78 -17.01 2.71 16.23
CA GLU A 78 -18.04 3.01 17.22
C GLU A 78 -17.43 3.10 18.63
#